data_AF-A0AAP8SMH1-F1
#
_entry.id   AF-A0AAP8SMH1-F1
#
_cell.length_a   1.000
_cell.length_b   1.000
_cell.length_c   1.000
_cell.angle_alpha   90.00
_cell.angle_beta   90.00
_cell.angle_gamma   90.00
#
_symmetry.space_group_name_H-M   'P 1'
#
loop_
_entity.id
_entity.type
_entity.pdbx_description
1 polymer ?
#
loop_
_entity_poly.entity_id
_entity_poly.type
_entity_poly.pdbx_seq_one_letter_code
_entity_poly.pdbx_strand_id
1 'polypeptide(L)'
;MRLLFGLVLTIQVLFSSSLHAEGEGEATVPMSTYLLHQQVRTISILHYLQLGLDDEAANHIASWEAYSTKDLHQLAKRYDLGDEQVRKIYSHIRIMAVQNEKFPIEQWQEDSELMEIFEYAIEQDPEHARQLRCSDWSKPKWVGNYGCSD
;
A
#
# COMPACT_ATOMS: atom_id res chain seq x y z
N MET A 1 35.22 -4.32 -1.12
CA MET A 1 33.74 -4.39 -1.02
C MET A 1 33.23 -3.08 -0.45
N ARG A 2 32.86 -2.13 -1.32
CA ARG A 2 32.38 -0.80 -0.94
C ARG A 2 31.21 -0.45 -1.85
N LEU A 3 30.09 -0.12 -1.20
CA LEU A 3 29.07 0.84 -1.63
C LEU A 3 28.16 0.44 -2.81
N LEU A 4 27.19 -0.42 -2.53
CA LEU A 4 25.89 -0.46 -3.23
C LEU A 4 24.84 0.35 -2.43
N PHE A 5 25.17 1.60 -2.09
CA PHE A 5 24.26 2.55 -1.44
C PHE A 5 23.69 3.60 -2.43
N GLY A 6 23.93 3.43 -3.73
CA GLY A 6 23.70 4.46 -4.74
C GLY A 6 22.35 4.44 -5.46
N LEU A 7 21.48 3.44 -5.26
CA LEU A 7 20.28 3.26 -6.08
C LEU A 7 18.96 3.67 -5.42
N VAL A 8 18.98 4.10 -4.15
CA VAL A 8 17.77 4.52 -3.41
C VAL A 8 17.53 6.04 -3.56
N LEU A 9 18.49 6.81 -4.08
CA LEU A 9 18.42 8.27 -4.14
C LEU A 9 17.94 8.86 -5.49
N THR A 10 17.56 8.04 -6.47
CA THR A 10 17.25 8.52 -7.84
C THR A 10 15.75 8.74 -8.13
N ILE A 11 14.86 8.49 -7.16
CA ILE A 11 13.42 8.79 -7.30
C ILE A 11 13.06 10.18 -6.72
N GLN A 12 14.01 10.92 -6.14
CA GLN A 12 13.77 12.30 -5.68
C GLN A 12 13.89 13.37 -6.78
N VAL A 13 14.33 13.04 -8.00
CA VAL A 13 14.72 14.06 -9.00
C VAL A 13 13.80 14.13 -10.24
N LEU A 14 12.72 13.35 -10.31
CA LEU A 14 11.80 13.41 -11.47
C LEU A 14 10.51 14.23 -11.27
N PHE A 15 10.42 15.04 -10.21
CA PHE A 15 9.27 15.96 -10.02
C PHE A 15 9.69 17.43 -9.86
N SER A 16 10.83 17.83 -10.44
CA SER A 16 11.24 19.25 -10.52
C SER A 16 10.57 20.03 -11.66
N SER A 17 9.52 19.51 -12.29
CA SER A 17 8.88 20.14 -13.47
C SER A 17 7.41 20.48 -13.22
N SER A 18 7.11 21.14 -12.11
CA SER A 18 5.89 21.95 -11.99
C SER A 18 6.01 23.08 -10.95
N LEU A 19 7.22 23.37 -10.45
CA LEU A 19 7.46 24.47 -9.52
C LEU A 19 7.64 25.80 -10.27
N HIS A 20 6.61 26.22 -11.00
CA HIS A 20 6.40 27.61 -11.44
C HIS A 20 4.89 27.86 -11.40
N ALA A 21 4.36 27.97 -10.19
CA ALA A 21 3.09 28.64 -9.95
C ALA A 21 3.37 29.63 -8.82
N GLU A 22 3.61 30.88 -9.20
CA GLU A 22 3.50 32.02 -8.30
C GLU A 22 2.05 32.05 -7.80
N GLY A 23 1.88 31.99 -6.49
CA GLY A 23 0.58 32.06 -5.83
C GLY A 23 0.67 31.37 -4.47
N GLU A 24 0.47 32.15 -3.41
CA GLU A 24 0.24 31.65 -2.05
C GLU A 24 -1.05 30.83 -2.03
N GLY A 25 -0.97 29.58 -2.47
CA GLY A 25 -1.97 28.55 -2.30
C GLY A 25 -1.28 27.39 -1.61
N GLU A 26 -1.87 26.87 -0.54
CA GLU A 26 -1.42 25.64 0.11
C GLU A 26 -1.28 24.57 -0.97
N ALA A 27 -0.05 24.11 -1.23
CA ALA A 27 0.20 23.14 -2.28
C ALA A 27 -0.49 21.82 -1.89
N THR A 28 -1.69 21.60 -2.41
CA THR A 28 -2.48 20.40 -2.13
C THR A 28 -2.11 19.31 -3.12
N VAL A 29 -1.85 18.11 -2.59
CA VAL A 29 -1.59 16.91 -3.41
C VAL A 29 -2.94 16.29 -3.80
N PRO A 30 -3.20 16.02 -5.10
CA PRO A 30 -4.41 15.33 -5.51
C PRO A 30 -4.54 13.95 -4.86
N MET A 31 -5.75 13.57 -4.43
CA MET A 31 -6.02 12.27 -3.78
C MET A 31 -5.54 11.08 -4.63
N SER A 32 -5.67 11.15 -5.96
CA SER A 32 -5.16 10.12 -6.86
C SER A 32 -3.64 9.94 -6.77
N THR A 33 -2.89 11.04 -6.69
CA THR A 33 -1.44 11.04 -6.50
C THR A 33 -1.06 10.49 -5.13
N TYR A 34 -1.78 10.89 -4.09
CA TYR A 34 -1.59 10.37 -2.74
C TYR A 34 -1.82 8.86 -2.66
N LEU A 35 -2.92 8.37 -3.24
CA LEU A 35 -3.24 6.94 -3.25
C LEU A 35 -2.22 6.12 -4.04
N LEU A 36 -1.72 6.64 -5.16
CA LEU A 36 -0.63 6.01 -5.91
C LEU A 36 0.65 5.93 -5.07
N HIS A 37 1.02 7.02 -4.40
CA HIS A 37 2.17 7.05 -3.50
C HIS A 37 2.01 6.06 -2.35
N GLN A 38 0.83 5.97 -1.73
CA GLN A 38 0.55 5.00 -0.69
C GLN A 38 0.65 3.56 -1.21
N GLN A 39 0.06 3.24 -2.37
CA GLN A 39 0.16 1.91 -2.96
C GLN A 39 1.61 1.48 -3.19
N VAL A 40 2.44 2.36 -3.75
CA VAL A 40 3.87 2.14 -3.95
C VAL A 40 4.61 1.91 -2.63
N ARG A 41 4.35 2.76 -1.64
CA ARG A 41 4.98 2.69 -0.32
C ARG A 41 4.62 1.39 0.37
N THR A 42 3.33 1.03 0.39
CA THR A 42 2.83 -0.22 0.96
C THR A 42 3.47 -1.43 0.30
N ILE A 43 3.50 -1.53 -1.02
CA ILE A 43 4.18 -2.65 -1.70
C ILE A 43 5.64 -2.77 -1.28
N SER A 44 6.35 -1.64 -1.16
CA SER A 44 7.75 -1.62 -0.75
C SER A 44 7.92 -2.08 0.71
N ILE A 45 7.08 -1.57 1.60
CA ILE A 45 7.04 -1.93 3.01
C ILE A 45 6.77 -3.42 3.21
N LEU A 46 5.73 -3.93 2.54
CA LEU A 46 5.35 -5.33 2.63
C LEU A 46 6.47 -6.24 2.14
N HIS A 47 7.21 -5.81 1.11
CA HIS A 47 8.39 -6.54 0.66
C HIS A 47 9.53 -6.49 1.69
N TYR A 48 9.74 -5.35 2.37
CA TYR A 48 10.73 -5.30 3.45
C TYR A 48 10.38 -6.22 4.61
N LEU A 49 9.11 -6.27 5.03
CA LEU A 49 8.64 -7.20 6.06
C LEU A 49 8.92 -8.66 5.68
N GLN A 50 8.83 -9.02 4.40
CA GLN A 50 9.17 -10.37 3.91
C GLN A 50 10.67 -10.68 3.94
N LEU A 51 11.54 -9.67 3.78
CA LEU A 51 12.99 -9.86 3.67
C LEU A 51 13.69 -10.09 5.02
N GLY A 52 12.94 -10.11 6.13
CA GLY A 52 13.48 -10.35 7.46
C GLY A 52 14.29 -9.17 7.98
N LEU A 53 13.65 -8.00 8.07
CA LEU A 53 14.17 -6.89 8.88
C LEU A 53 14.36 -7.33 10.34
N ASP A 54 15.12 -6.55 11.11
CA ASP A 54 15.10 -6.70 12.57
C ASP A 54 13.68 -6.51 13.13
N ASP A 55 13.38 -7.21 14.23
CA ASP A 55 12.02 -7.27 14.79
C ASP A 55 11.47 -5.89 15.17
N GLU A 56 12.32 -4.95 15.58
CA GLU A 56 11.91 -3.59 15.97
C GLU A 56 11.44 -2.79 14.75
N ALA A 57 12.25 -2.76 13.69
CA ALA A 57 11.88 -2.11 12.44
C ALA A 57 10.65 -2.75 11.80
N ALA A 58 10.55 -4.09 11.83
CA ALA A 58 9.40 -4.82 11.32
C ALA A 58 8.11 -4.44 12.07
N ASN A 59 8.14 -4.42 13.41
CA ASN A 59 6.99 -4.03 14.24
C ASN A 59 6.58 -2.57 14.04
N HIS A 60 7.56 -1.66 13.94
CA HIS A 60 7.29 -0.25 13.71
C HIS A 60 6.58 -0.02 12.36
N ILE A 61 7.09 -0.66 11.31
CA ILE A 61 6.53 -0.57 9.97
C ILE A 61 5.14 -1.21 9.91
N ALA A 62 4.97 -2.39 10.50
CA ALA A 62 3.68 -3.09 10.57
C ALA A 62 2.61 -2.22 11.26
N SER A 63 2.97 -1.55 12.35
CA SER A 63 2.07 -0.64 13.08
C SER A 63 1.61 0.54 12.20
N TRP A 64 2.54 1.19 11.49
CA TRP A 64 2.21 2.31 10.61
C TRP A 64 1.27 1.95 9.47
N GLU A 65 1.44 0.77 8.88
CA GLU A 65 0.54 0.32 7.82
C GLU A 65 -0.85 -0.05 8.36
N ALA A 66 -0.93 -0.63 9.56
CA ALA A 66 -2.21 -0.89 10.22
C ALA A 66 -2.98 0.43 10.44
N TYR A 67 -2.33 1.47 10.97
CA TYR A 67 -2.95 2.78 11.15
C TYR A 67 -3.38 3.40 9.82
N SER A 68 -2.51 3.36 8.81
CA SER A 68 -2.81 3.92 7.48
C SER A 68 -4.00 3.22 6.82
N THR A 69 -4.11 1.89 7.00
CA THR A 69 -5.23 1.09 6.50
C THR A 69 -6.55 1.51 7.16
N LYS A 70 -6.55 1.67 8.49
CA LYS A 70 -7.72 2.12 9.25
C LYS A 70 -8.13 3.54 8.84
N ASP A 71 -7.18 4.45 8.69
CA ASP A 71 -7.46 5.83 8.25
C ASP A 71 -8.06 5.88 6.84
N LEU A 72 -7.53 5.10 5.90
CA LEU A 72 -8.08 5.00 4.55
C LEU A 72 -9.51 4.43 4.57
N HIS A 73 -9.76 3.40 5.37
CA HIS A 73 -11.11 2.85 5.54
C HIS A 73 -12.09 3.89 6.11
N GLN A 74 -11.69 4.60 7.16
CA GLN A 74 -12.50 5.67 7.75
C GLN A 74 -12.73 6.82 6.77
N LEU A 75 -11.73 7.18 5.97
CA LEU A 75 -11.86 8.19 4.92
C LEU A 75 -12.94 7.78 3.90
N ALA A 76 -12.91 6.54 3.43
CA ALA A 76 -13.88 6.00 2.49
C ALA A 76 -15.31 5.94 3.06
N LYS A 77 -15.48 5.80 4.37
CA LYS A 77 -16.80 5.74 5.02
C LYS A 77 -17.37 7.10 5.42
N ARG A 78 -16.51 8.05 5.80
CA ARG A 78 -16.95 9.32 6.40
C ARG A 78 -17.14 10.43 5.38
N TYR A 79 -16.41 10.38 4.27
CA TYR A 79 -16.44 11.42 3.25
C TYR A 79 -17.12 10.91 1.99
N ASP A 80 -17.80 11.81 1.30
CA ASP A 80 -18.38 11.56 -0.03
C ASP A 80 -17.26 11.55 -1.08
N LEU A 81 -16.49 10.47 -1.07
CA LEU A 81 -15.49 10.17 -2.08
C LEU A 81 -16.22 9.49 -3.24
N GLY A 82 -16.04 9.99 -4.46
CA GLY A 82 -16.61 9.34 -5.63
C GLY A 82 -16.19 7.86 -5.75
N ASP A 83 -17.01 7.06 -6.44
CA ASP A 83 -16.83 5.60 -6.56
C ASP A 83 -15.42 5.17 -6.99
N GLU A 84 -14.76 5.98 -7.83
CA GLU A 84 -13.39 5.70 -8.27
C GLU A 84 -12.37 5.79 -7.12
N GLN A 85 -12.48 6.81 -6.27
CA GLN A 85 -11.59 7.00 -5.13
C GLN A 85 -11.81 5.90 -4.08
N VAL A 86 -13.08 5.58 -3.79
CA VAL A 86 -13.44 4.48 -2.89
C VAL A 86 -12.87 3.15 -3.39
N ARG A 87 -13.03 2.87 -4.69
CA ARG A 87 -12.45 1.67 -5.32
C ARG A 87 -10.93 1.63 -5.25
N LYS A 88 -10.24 2.76 -5.44
CA LYS A 88 -8.77 2.83 -5.28
C LYS A 88 -8.33 2.57 -3.84
N ILE A 89 -9.04 3.12 -2.86
CA ILE A 89 -8.79 2.86 -1.44
C ILE A 89 -8.95 1.37 -1.13
N TYR A 90 -10.06 0.75 -1.50
CA TYR A 90 -10.25 -0.68 -1.21
C TYR A 90 -9.35 -1.60 -2.03
N SER A 91 -8.94 -1.19 -3.22
CA SER A 91 -7.88 -1.86 -3.98
C SER A 91 -6.57 -1.90 -3.20
N HIS A 92 -6.19 -0.79 -2.55
CA HIS A 92 -5.01 -0.70 -1.70
C HIS A 92 -5.13 -1.59 -0.45
N ILE A 93 -6.24 -1.48 0.28
CA ILE A 93 -6.50 -2.29 1.49
C ILE A 93 -6.50 -3.80 1.17
N ARG A 94 -6.95 -4.19 -0.03
CA ARG A 94 -6.94 -5.59 -0.46
C ARG A 94 -5.54 -6.15 -0.68
N ILE A 95 -4.58 -5.32 -1.10
CA ILE A 95 -3.17 -5.73 -1.20
C ILE A 95 -2.64 -6.09 0.18
N MET A 96 -2.98 -5.29 1.19
CA MET A 96 -2.63 -5.52 2.60
C MET A 96 -3.26 -6.82 3.13
N ALA A 97 -4.55 -7.01 2.87
CA ALA A 97 -5.28 -8.21 3.28
C ALA A 97 -4.63 -9.49 2.72
N VAL A 98 -4.39 -9.53 1.40
CA VAL A 98 -3.79 -10.71 0.74
C VAL A 98 -2.34 -10.93 1.16
N GLN A 99 -1.59 -9.86 1.44
CA GLN A 99 -0.26 -10.01 2.02
C GLN A 99 -0.33 -10.72 3.37
N ASN A 100 -1.23 -10.29 4.25
CA ASN A 100 -1.38 -10.88 5.57
C ASN A 100 -1.81 -12.35 5.50
N GLU A 101 -2.60 -12.75 4.50
CA GLU A 101 -2.92 -14.17 4.25
C GLU A 101 -1.67 -14.99 3.88
N LYS A 102 -0.77 -14.42 3.06
CA LYS A 102 0.43 -15.12 2.55
C LYS A 102 1.60 -15.11 3.51
N PHE A 103 1.77 -14.00 4.21
CA PHE A 103 2.87 -13.71 5.12
C PHE A 103 2.26 -13.07 6.37
N PRO A 104 1.72 -13.89 7.29
CA PRO A 104 1.02 -13.37 8.47
C PRO A 104 1.91 -12.46 9.30
N ILE A 105 1.38 -11.31 9.65
CA ILE A 105 2.00 -10.37 10.59
C ILE A 105 1.28 -10.53 11.92
N GLU A 106 1.95 -11.12 12.91
CA GLU A 106 1.33 -11.52 14.19
C GLU A 106 0.57 -10.37 14.84
N GLN A 107 1.16 -9.18 14.87
CA GLN A 107 0.54 -7.97 15.41
C GLN A 107 -0.83 -7.65 14.78
N TRP A 108 -1.02 -7.91 13.48
CA TRP A 108 -2.29 -7.64 12.81
C TRP A 108 -3.35 -8.69 13.13
N GLN A 109 -2.95 -9.93 13.43
CA GLN A 109 -3.88 -11.01 13.79
C GLN A 109 -4.61 -10.73 15.11
N GLU A 110 -3.99 -9.95 15.99
CA GLU A 110 -4.57 -9.53 17.27
C GLU A 110 -5.49 -8.30 17.14
N ASP A 111 -5.48 -7.62 15.99
CA ASP A 111 -6.26 -6.41 15.73
C ASP A 111 -7.57 -6.75 15.01
N SER A 112 -8.62 -7.02 15.78
CA SER A 112 -9.93 -7.43 15.25
C SER A 112 -10.54 -6.41 14.28
N GLU A 113 -10.36 -5.11 14.54
CA GLU A 113 -10.86 -4.04 13.65
C GLU A 113 -10.14 -4.10 12.30
N LEU A 114 -8.82 -4.29 12.30
CA LEU A 114 -8.06 -4.42 11.05
C LEU A 114 -8.47 -5.66 10.26
N MET A 115 -8.72 -6.79 10.94
CA MET A 115 -9.16 -8.01 10.30
C MET A 115 -10.54 -7.87 9.65
N GLU A 116 -11.50 -7.21 10.31
CA GLU A 116 -12.81 -6.89 9.73
C GLU A 116 -12.67 -6.00 8.48
N ILE A 117 -11.75 -5.02 8.50
CA ILE A 117 -11.46 -4.16 7.34
C ILE A 117 -10.89 -4.97 6.17
N PHE A 118 -10.00 -5.93 6.44
CA PHE A 118 -9.45 -6.82 5.43
C PHE A 118 -10.51 -7.71 4.79
N GLU A 119 -11.36 -8.34 5.60
CA GLU A 119 -12.49 -9.15 5.13
C GLU A 119 -13.41 -8.31 4.24
N TYR A 120 -13.82 -7.14 4.71
CA TYR A 120 -14.64 -6.21 3.94
C TYR A 120 -13.99 -5.85 2.59
N ALA A 121 -12.70 -5.51 2.58
CA ALA A 121 -12.01 -5.13 1.35
C ALA A 121 -11.91 -6.27 0.33
N ILE A 122 -11.81 -7.53 0.79
CA ILE A 122 -11.86 -8.72 -0.06
C ILE A 122 -13.27 -8.93 -0.62
N GLU A 123 -14.30 -8.83 0.22
CA GLU A 123 -15.71 -9.02 -0.19
C GLU A 123 -16.17 -8.00 -1.24
N GLN A 124 -15.66 -6.78 -1.20
CA GLN A 124 -15.99 -5.75 -2.19
C GLN A 124 -15.59 -6.11 -3.63
N ASP A 125 -14.56 -6.95 -3.81
CA ASP A 125 -14.09 -7.38 -5.14
C ASP A 125 -13.20 -8.64 -4.98
N PRO A 126 -13.86 -9.82 -4.88
CA PRO A 126 -13.18 -11.08 -4.61
C PRO A 126 -12.32 -11.54 -5.79
N GLU A 127 -12.62 -11.10 -7.01
CA GLU A 127 -11.84 -11.46 -8.19
C GLU A 127 -10.48 -10.76 -8.19
N HIS A 128 -10.41 -9.47 -7.85
CA HIS A 128 -9.12 -8.82 -7.66
C HIS A 128 -8.33 -9.45 -6.50
N ALA A 129 -8.99 -9.87 -5.41
CA ALA A 129 -8.32 -10.60 -4.33
C ALA A 129 -7.71 -11.92 -4.83
N ARG A 130 -8.45 -12.69 -5.64
CA ARG A 130 -7.97 -13.92 -6.27
C ARG A 130 -6.74 -13.67 -7.14
N GLN A 131 -6.75 -12.64 -7.97
CA GLN A 131 -5.62 -12.26 -8.82
C GLN A 131 -4.38 -11.89 -7.99
N LEU A 132 -4.55 -11.17 -6.88
CA LEU A 132 -3.48 -10.84 -5.95
C LEU A 132 -2.90 -12.09 -5.30
N ARG A 133 -3.74 -13.06 -4.89
CA ARG A 133 -3.30 -14.34 -4.33
C ARG A 133 -2.48 -15.16 -5.32
N CYS A 134 -2.87 -15.20 -6.59
CA CYS A 134 -2.12 -15.91 -7.63
C CYS A 134 -0.82 -15.24 -8.05
N SER A 135 -0.65 -13.95 -7.76
CA SER A 135 0.57 -13.23 -8.12
C SER A 135 1.79 -13.87 -7.45
N ASP A 136 2.96 -13.77 -8.10
CA ASP A 136 4.25 -14.05 -7.48
C ASP A 136 4.66 -12.86 -6.59
N TRP A 137 4.94 -13.12 -5.31
CA TRP A 137 5.34 -12.10 -4.32
C TRP A 137 6.82 -12.20 -3.94
N SER A 138 7.58 -13.11 -4.57
CA SER A 138 9.04 -13.20 -4.36
C SER A 138 9.83 -12.02 -4.91
N LYS A 139 9.16 -11.09 -5.63
CA LYS A 139 9.74 -9.90 -6.26
C LYS A 139 8.94 -8.65 -5.90
N PRO A 140 9.58 -7.47 -5.80
CA PRO A 140 8.88 -6.20 -5.67
C PRO A 140 7.91 -5.99 -6.84
N LYS A 141 6.61 -5.81 -6.54
CA LYS A 141 5.51 -5.78 -7.53
C LYS A 141 5.43 -4.52 -8.41
N TRP A 142 6.55 -3.86 -8.73
CA TRP A 142 6.56 -2.73 -9.66
C TRP A 142 6.14 -3.09 -11.09
N VAL A 143 5.88 -4.36 -11.38
CA VAL A 143 5.60 -4.85 -12.72
C VAL A 143 4.38 -5.77 -12.67
N GLY A 144 3.29 -5.28 -13.24
CA GLY A 144 2.06 -6.05 -13.40
C GLY A 144 2.34 -7.35 -14.15
N ASN A 145 1.94 -8.45 -13.54
CA ASN A 145 1.53 -9.66 -14.23
C ASN A 145 0.50 -10.33 -13.32
N TYR A 146 -0.74 -9.93 -13.52
CA TYR A 146 -1.90 -10.57 -12.92
C TYR A 146 -2.33 -11.68 -13.86
N GLY A 147 -2.12 -12.92 -13.46
CA GLY A 147 -2.58 -14.08 -14.21
C GLY A 147 -2.56 -15.30 -13.31
N CYS A 148 -3.72 -15.68 -12.78
CA CYS A 148 -3.93 -17.08 -12.43
C CYS A 148 -4.00 -17.82 -13.78
N SER A 149 -3.10 -18.76 -14.03
CA SER A 149 -3.34 -19.73 -15.11
C SER A 149 -4.48 -20.62 -14.64
N ASP A 150 -5.57 -20.67 -15.43
CA ASP A 150 -6.68 -21.59 -15.22
C ASP A 150 -6.24 -23.06 -15.38
#